data_AF-A0A1Q2YDG3-F1
#
_entry.id   AF-A0A1Q2YDG3-F1
#
_cell.length_a   1.000
_cell.length_b   1.000
_cell.length_c   1.000
_cell.angle_alpha   90.00
_cell.angle_beta   90.00
_cell.angle_gamma   90.00
#
_symmetry.space_group_name_H-M   'P 1'
#
loop_
_entity.id
_entity.type
_entity.pdbx_description
1 polymer ?
#
loop_
_entity_poly.entity_id
_entity_poly.type
_entity_poly.pdbx_seq_one_letter_code
_entity_poly.pdbx_strand_id
1 'polypeptide(L)'
;MSDIVDRYSDKTLEDLAVSLRDEAQRRSIPKCEIKCVYDHLMNNQPIQNHAQLHSSILSLKVLSNFAADVPENAAFLVLMIQDSIPIVPFNIVQFLNKDNDVKEISLFTNIQLILLNNILTTSKEAFSKEVCKLVLDRIFNLFTFCESLSIDVDIDSIIEILDEFESIMGKISISKFSILRDLCRCINDSARADGNGDLIVSSSKVCLKYSSNLDFSDVSAAEKESFFLELYKDLRSTDNEQILLNVSYELKMGSESFFQRLLTLFFDSNGELQMSKHIPMALIILANEITSENIMEIFLEKVSVEKLIETYFTQIYPLLSLQLPWELQSIVLFNKLPIGRIEISDVTLASYMSKMSSLIRYTTLQIRLDVVSLQVVFLGKILAQTKEIEQRKSILTFLSDVKLSNEYDSFPAGFKQTLNQVYFPSLNFHKGSPEEMGDILSVSLIEAREILQKSIADQTGVQIKYLIELSQILGFYVQIYGQEGWFQNCFNILEESVEGARKQLDRKNKEQSKYEHVAWQVLEDNIKYTDVLLKQDSGIE
;
A
#
# COMPACT_ATOMS: atom_id res chain seq x y z
N MET A 1 18.94 -19.45 -49.55
CA MET A 1 18.45 -19.87 -48.21
C MET A 1 19.14 -21.13 -47.68
N SER A 2 20.14 -21.72 -48.36
CA SER A 2 20.91 -22.88 -47.85
C SER A 2 22.20 -22.54 -47.09
N ASP A 3 22.73 -21.30 -47.18
CA ASP A 3 24.08 -20.98 -46.66
C ASP A 3 24.15 -20.61 -45.15
N ILE A 4 23.03 -20.46 -44.46
CA ILE A 4 23.02 -20.01 -43.04
C ILE A 4 23.23 -21.19 -42.08
N VAL A 5 22.70 -22.37 -42.40
CA VAL A 5 22.79 -23.57 -41.55
C VAL A 5 24.20 -24.18 -41.57
N ASP A 6 24.95 -24.02 -42.66
CA ASP A 6 26.32 -24.54 -42.81
C ASP A 6 27.42 -23.60 -42.24
N ARG A 7 27.05 -22.40 -41.76
CA ARG A 7 28.02 -21.38 -41.31
C ARG A 7 28.47 -21.55 -39.85
N TYR A 8 27.65 -22.11 -38.98
CA TYR A 8 27.95 -22.23 -37.55
C TYR A 8 28.14 -23.69 -37.13
N SER A 9 29.40 -24.09 -36.97
CA SER A 9 29.73 -25.30 -36.22
C SER A 9 29.65 -25.04 -34.71
N ASP A 10 29.45 -26.09 -33.90
CA ASP A 10 29.44 -25.97 -32.43
C ASP A 10 30.72 -25.30 -31.90
N LYS A 11 31.88 -25.62 -32.49
CA LYS A 11 33.15 -24.98 -32.15
C LYS A 11 33.12 -23.46 -32.41
N THR A 12 32.56 -23.04 -33.54
CA THR A 12 32.44 -21.63 -33.90
C THR A 12 31.55 -20.87 -32.90
N LEU A 13 30.44 -21.47 -32.47
CA LEU A 13 29.54 -20.86 -31.48
C LEU A 13 30.19 -20.78 -30.09
N GLU A 14 30.92 -21.81 -29.66
CA GLU A 14 31.62 -21.80 -28.37
C GLU A 14 32.76 -20.77 -28.37
N ASP A 15 33.60 -20.73 -29.41
CA ASP A 15 34.69 -19.75 -29.54
C ASP A 15 34.13 -18.31 -29.51
N LEU A 16 33.00 -18.10 -30.19
CA LEU A 16 32.30 -16.81 -30.20
C LEU A 16 31.72 -16.46 -28.82
N ALA A 17 31.07 -17.41 -28.14
CA ALA A 17 30.52 -17.20 -26.81
C ALA A 17 31.62 -16.84 -25.79
N VAL A 18 32.78 -17.50 -25.87
CA VAL A 18 33.95 -17.19 -25.02
C VAL A 18 34.51 -15.81 -25.33
N SER A 19 34.64 -15.44 -26.61
CA SER A 19 35.12 -14.11 -27.01
C SER A 19 34.26 -12.98 -26.46
N LEU A 20 32.94 -13.14 -26.48
CA LEU A 20 31.97 -12.14 -25.99
C LEU A 20 31.92 -11.99 -24.47
N ARG A 21 32.74 -12.73 -23.71
CA ARG A 21 32.96 -12.44 -22.28
C ARG A 21 33.75 -11.14 -22.07
N ASP A 22 34.48 -10.68 -23.08
CA ASP A 22 35.21 -9.41 -23.08
C ASP A 22 34.31 -8.27 -23.59
N GLU A 23 34.19 -7.19 -22.81
CA GLU A 23 33.33 -6.05 -23.16
C GLU A 23 33.72 -5.36 -24.48
N ALA A 24 35.02 -5.25 -24.79
CA ALA A 24 35.47 -4.66 -26.04
C ALA A 24 35.04 -5.51 -27.24
N GLN A 25 34.97 -6.83 -27.10
CA GLN A 25 34.43 -7.73 -28.11
C GLN A 25 32.91 -7.56 -28.25
N ARG A 26 32.18 -7.43 -27.13
CA ARG A 26 30.71 -7.15 -27.15
C ARG A 26 30.38 -5.89 -27.93
N ARG A 27 31.20 -4.83 -27.80
CA ARG A 27 31.00 -3.55 -28.48
C ARG A 27 31.45 -3.53 -29.93
N SER A 28 32.37 -4.42 -30.33
CA SER A 28 32.96 -4.41 -31.67
C SER A 28 32.36 -5.45 -32.62
N ILE A 29 31.70 -6.49 -32.11
CA ILE A 29 31.06 -7.49 -32.97
C ILE A 29 29.94 -6.87 -33.81
N PRO A 30 29.88 -7.14 -35.13
CA PRO A 30 28.79 -6.64 -35.98
C PRO A 30 27.43 -7.23 -35.60
N LYS A 31 26.41 -6.37 -35.49
CA LYS A 31 25.01 -6.79 -35.22
C LYS A 31 24.46 -7.79 -36.24
N CYS A 32 24.95 -7.76 -37.49
CA CYS A 32 24.57 -8.75 -38.51
C CYS A 32 25.06 -10.17 -38.18
N GLU A 33 26.22 -10.31 -37.53
CA GLU A 33 26.75 -11.60 -37.09
C GLU A 33 25.85 -12.19 -35.99
N ILE A 34 25.46 -11.36 -35.02
CA ILE A 34 24.53 -11.75 -33.95
C ILE A 34 23.15 -12.13 -34.52
N LYS A 35 22.67 -11.41 -35.54
CA LYS A 35 21.44 -11.78 -36.25
C LYS A 35 21.57 -13.17 -36.90
N CYS A 36 22.69 -13.48 -37.53
CA CYS A 36 22.91 -14.81 -38.11
C CYS A 36 22.91 -15.92 -37.05
N VAL A 37 23.46 -15.68 -35.85
CA VAL A 37 23.38 -16.61 -34.72
C VAL A 37 21.94 -16.80 -34.24
N TYR A 38 21.16 -15.72 -34.19
CA TYR A 38 19.74 -15.79 -33.87
C TYR A 38 18.95 -16.58 -34.93
N ASP A 39 19.18 -16.31 -36.22
CA ASP A 39 18.54 -17.06 -37.32
C ASP A 39 18.91 -18.56 -37.26
N HIS A 40 20.16 -18.88 -36.88
CA HIS A 40 20.60 -20.27 -36.64
C HIS A 40 19.85 -20.94 -35.48
N LEU A 41 19.69 -20.25 -34.34
CA LEU A 41 18.87 -20.71 -33.22
C LEU A 41 17.43 -20.99 -33.66
N MET A 42 16.82 -20.09 -34.44
CA MET A 42 15.44 -20.21 -34.91
C MET A 42 15.25 -21.34 -35.92
N ASN A 43 16.23 -21.59 -36.79
CA ASN A 43 16.20 -22.72 -37.74
C ASN A 43 16.26 -24.09 -37.06
N ASN A 44 16.79 -24.17 -35.84
CA ASN A 44 16.80 -25.38 -35.03
C ASN A 44 15.48 -25.62 -34.28
N GLN A 45 14.46 -24.78 -34.49
CA GLN A 45 13.14 -24.93 -33.89
C GLN A 45 12.12 -25.53 -34.89
N PRO A 46 11.29 -26.51 -34.49
CA PRO A 46 11.29 -27.20 -33.19
C PRO A 46 12.49 -28.14 -33.04
N ILE A 47 12.96 -28.33 -31.81
CA ILE A 47 14.08 -29.24 -31.49
C ILE A 47 13.62 -30.70 -31.67
N GLN A 48 14.32 -31.46 -32.50
CA GLN A 48 14.00 -32.85 -32.83
C GLN A 48 15.09 -33.85 -32.42
N ASN A 49 16.27 -33.39 -32.01
CA ASN A 49 17.37 -34.24 -31.57
C ASN A 49 18.37 -33.50 -30.63
N HIS A 50 19.25 -34.25 -29.97
CA HIS A 50 20.27 -33.70 -29.06
C HIS A 50 21.27 -32.75 -29.74
N ALA A 51 21.64 -32.98 -31.00
CA ALA A 51 22.58 -32.11 -31.70
C ALA A 51 21.98 -30.71 -31.91
N GLN A 52 20.70 -30.64 -32.27
CA GLN A 52 19.95 -29.38 -32.35
C GLN A 52 19.81 -28.71 -30.98
N LEU A 53 19.56 -29.47 -29.90
CA LEU A 53 19.50 -28.94 -28.53
C LEU A 53 20.84 -28.32 -28.12
N HIS A 54 21.94 -29.05 -28.33
CA HIS A 54 23.28 -28.57 -28.01
C HIS A 54 23.65 -27.31 -28.79
N SER A 55 23.44 -27.30 -30.11
CA SER A 55 23.73 -26.12 -30.94
C SER A 55 22.86 -24.91 -30.56
N SER A 56 21.62 -25.16 -30.14
CA SER A 56 20.72 -24.11 -29.62
C SER A 56 21.19 -23.54 -28.27
N ILE A 57 21.69 -24.39 -27.36
CA ILE A 57 22.33 -23.98 -26.10
C ILE A 57 23.51 -23.04 -26.38
N LEU A 58 24.39 -23.40 -27.32
CA LEU A 58 25.55 -22.59 -27.67
C LEU A 58 25.15 -21.26 -28.31
N SER A 59 24.15 -21.28 -29.19
CA SER A 59 23.61 -20.06 -29.81
C SER A 59 23.06 -19.11 -28.75
N LEU A 60 22.31 -19.62 -27.78
CA LEU A 60 21.80 -18.82 -26.67
C LEU A 60 22.92 -18.23 -25.82
N LYS A 61 23.99 -18.98 -25.51
CA LYS A 61 25.15 -18.43 -24.77
C LYS A 61 25.78 -17.23 -25.49
N VAL A 62 25.92 -17.31 -26.81
CA VAL A 62 26.42 -16.18 -27.62
C VAL A 62 25.52 -14.96 -27.44
N LEU A 63 24.20 -15.14 -27.57
CA LEU A 63 23.23 -14.04 -27.38
C LEU A 63 23.26 -13.48 -25.96
N SER A 64 23.34 -14.34 -24.92
CA SER A 64 23.38 -13.92 -23.52
C SER A 64 24.61 -13.09 -23.22
N ASN A 65 25.77 -13.51 -23.71
CA ASN A 65 27.02 -12.77 -23.52
C ASN A 65 27.03 -11.47 -24.32
N PHE A 66 26.47 -11.45 -25.53
CA PHE A 66 26.37 -10.23 -26.33
C PHE A 66 25.52 -9.14 -25.65
N ALA A 67 24.44 -9.54 -24.98
CA ALA A 67 23.51 -8.63 -24.29
C ALA A 67 24.12 -7.96 -23.06
N ALA A 68 25.02 -8.65 -22.35
CA ALA A 68 25.47 -8.26 -21.02
C ALA A 68 26.20 -6.91 -21.01
N ASP A 69 25.77 -6.01 -20.12
CA ASP A 69 26.40 -4.72 -19.79
C ASP A 69 26.53 -3.70 -20.94
N VAL A 70 25.91 -3.97 -22.10
CA VAL A 70 25.94 -3.07 -23.28
C VAL A 70 24.50 -2.74 -23.71
N PRO A 71 23.95 -1.56 -23.32
CA PRO A 71 22.55 -1.18 -23.60
C PRO A 71 22.15 -1.27 -25.07
N GLU A 72 23.02 -0.87 -25.99
CA GLU A 72 22.73 -0.89 -27.43
C GLU A 72 22.61 -2.31 -28.02
N ASN A 73 23.20 -3.29 -27.33
CA ASN A 73 23.16 -4.70 -27.69
C ASN A 73 21.92 -5.37 -27.12
N ALA A 74 21.62 -5.10 -25.84
CA ALA A 74 20.38 -5.55 -25.20
C ALA A 74 19.15 -5.04 -25.96
N ALA A 75 19.09 -3.74 -26.29
CA ALA A 75 18.00 -3.16 -27.08
C ALA A 75 17.88 -3.78 -28.49
N PHE A 76 19.02 -4.10 -29.12
CA PHE A 76 19.02 -4.81 -30.41
C PHE A 76 18.44 -6.23 -30.29
N LEU A 77 18.80 -6.95 -29.22
CA LEU A 77 18.26 -8.29 -28.98
C LEU A 77 16.77 -8.27 -28.71
N VAL A 78 16.25 -7.31 -27.93
CA VAL A 78 14.80 -7.16 -27.70
C VAL A 78 14.03 -7.10 -29.02
N LEU A 79 14.48 -6.28 -29.97
CA LEU A 79 13.85 -6.16 -31.30
C LEU A 79 13.83 -7.49 -32.08
N MET A 80 14.83 -8.35 -31.88
CA MET A 80 14.89 -9.64 -32.56
C MET A 80 14.03 -10.69 -31.85
N ILE A 81 14.04 -10.69 -30.51
CA ILE A 81 13.36 -11.72 -29.74
C ILE A 81 11.87 -11.42 -29.54
N GLN A 82 11.41 -10.17 -29.64
CA GLN A 82 10.03 -9.74 -29.29
C GLN A 82 8.91 -10.65 -29.83
N ASP A 83 9.06 -11.21 -31.04
CA ASP A 83 8.04 -12.07 -31.66
C ASP A 83 8.22 -13.57 -31.31
N SER A 84 9.41 -13.96 -30.85
CA SER A 84 9.83 -15.36 -30.70
C SER A 84 10.71 -15.60 -29.47
N ILE A 85 10.43 -14.95 -28.34
CA ILE A 85 11.25 -15.05 -27.10
C ILE A 85 11.30 -16.50 -26.61
N PRO A 86 12.42 -17.23 -26.75
CA PRO A 86 12.45 -18.65 -26.42
C PRO A 86 12.44 -18.79 -24.89
N ILE A 87 11.25 -19.02 -24.34
CA ILE A 87 10.99 -19.46 -22.96
C ILE A 87 9.99 -20.60 -23.16
N VAL A 88 10.43 -21.81 -22.88
CA VAL A 88 10.00 -23.05 -23.56
C VAL A 88 8.72 -23.62 -22.92
N PRO A 89 7.77 -24.17 -23.74
CA PRO A 89 7.98 -25.40 -24.50
C PRO A 89 7.76 -25.30 -26.03
N PHE A 90 8.84 -25.23 -26.80
CA PHE A 90 8.80 -25.60 -28.23
C PHE A 90 9.06 -27.11 -28.37
N ASN A 91 8.00 -27.93 -28.28
CA ASN A 91 7.96 -29.35 -28.70
C ASN A 91 9.08 -30.32 -28.22
N ILE A 92 9.93 -29.93 -27.27
CA ILE A 92 10.96 -30.79 -26.67
C ILE A 92 10.36 -32.06 -26.06
N VAL A 93 9.11 -31.95 -25.57
CA VAL A 93 8.35 -33.02 -24.88
C VAL A 93 8.15 -34.28 -25.73
N GLN A 94 8.16 -34.17 -27.06
CA GLN A 94 7.94 -35.34 -27.93
C GLN A 94 9.18 -36.23 -28.08
N PHE A 95 10.37 -35.73 -27.76
CA PHE A 95 11.64 -36.42 -28.06
C PHE A 95 12.35 -36.99 -26.80
N LEU A 96 12.12 -36.42 -25.62
CA LEU A 96 12.95 -36.70 -24.43
C LEU A 96 12.19 -37.55 -23.39
N ASN A 97 12.21 -38.88 -23.59
CA ASN A 97 11.59 -39.88 -22.71
C ASN A 97 12.62 -40.58 -21.77
N LYS A 98 13.78 -39.99 -21.49
CA LYS A 98 14.82 -40.60 -20.63
C LYS A 98 15.33 -39.64 -19.55
N ASP A 99 15.63 -40.17 -18.37
CA ASP A 99 16.17 -39.43 -17.21
C ASP A 99 17.47 -38.65 -17.51
N ASN A 100 18.24 -39.04 -18.53
CA ASN A 100 19.48 -38.34 -18.94
C ASN A 100 19.21 -36.99 -19.63
N ASP A 101 17.99 -36.74 -20.08
CA ASP A 101 17.65 -35.59 -20.91
C ASP A 101 17.30 -34.35 -20.06
N VAL A 102 16.91 -34.56 -18.80
CA VAL A 102 16.48 -33.51 -17.86
C VAL A 102 17.56 -32.45 -17.62
N LYS A 103 18.84 -32.87 -17.56
CA LYS A 103 19.97 -31.95 -17.32
C LYS A 103 20.23 -31.01 -18.50
N GLU A 104 20.10 -31.51 -19.73
CA GLU A 104 20.29 -30.67 -20.92
C GLU A 104 19.13 -29.70 -21.11
N ILE A 105 17.89 -30.13 -20.82
CA ILE A 105 16.72 -29.25 -20.81
C ILE A 105 16.87 -28.17 -19.73
N SER A 106 17.29 -28.55 -18.52
CA SER A 106 17.58 -27.60 -17.44
C SER A 106 18.60 -26.55 -17.88
N LEU A 107 19.72 -26.98 -18.48
CA LEU A 107 20.74 -26.05 -18.99
C LEU A 107 20.19 -25.12 -20.07
N PHE A 108 19.41 -25.66 -21.02
CA PHE A 108 18.78 -24.88 -22.08
C PHE A 108 17.83 -23.82 -21.51
N THR A 109 16.96 -24.22 -20.58
CA THR A 109 16.04 -23.33 -19.86
C THR A 109 16.79 -22.24 -19.10
N ASN A 110 17.81 -22.59 -18.34
CA ASN A 110 18.55 -21.64 -17.51
C ASN A 110 19.30 -20.60 -18.34
N ILE A 111 19.87 -20.98 -19.49
CA ILE A 111 20.53 -20.01 -20.37
C ILE A 111 19.51 -19.03 -21.00
N GLN A 112 18.28 -19.46 -21.26
CA GLN A 112 17.22 -18.56 -21.71
C GLN A 112 16.85 -17.54 -20.64
N LEU A 113 16.73 -17.97 -19.38
CA LEU A 113 16.49 -17.08 -18.25
C LEU A 113 17.65 -16.09 -18.06
N ILE A 114 18.90 -16.56 -18.18
CA ILE A 114 20.09 -15.68 -18.14
C ILE A 114 20.07 -14.66 -19.28
N LEU A 115 19.72 -15.05 -20.51
CA LEU A 115 19.57 -14.11 -21.62
C LEU A 115 18.59 -12.99 -21.26
N LEU A 116 17.42 -13.36 -20.74
CA LEU A 116 16.38 -12.40 -20.39
C LEU A 116 16.81 -11.49 -19.24
N ASN A 117 17.41 -12.07 -18.21
CA ASN A 117 17.90 -11.31 -17.07
C ASN A 117 19.00 -10.32 -17.49
N ASN A 118 19.94 -10.74 -18.35
CA ASN A 118 20.96 -9.86 -18.91
C ASN A 118 20.36 -8.71 -19.72
N ILE A 119 19.35 -8.96 -20.55
CA ILE A 119 18.67 -7.90 -21.30
C ILE A 119 17.96 -6.94 -20.34
N LEU A 120 17.25 -7.45 -19.33
CA LEU A 120 16.49 -6.65 -18.37
C LEU A 120 17.38 -5.76 -17.52
N THR A 121 18.42 -6.33 -16.91
CA THR A 121 19.37 -5.60 -16.08
C THR A 121 20.17 -4.56 -16.87
N THR A 122 20.38 -4.79 -18.17
CA THR A 122 21.17 -3.90 -19.03
C THR A 122 20.33 -2.81 -19.71
N SER A 123 19.10 -3.11 -20.14
CA SER A 123 18.24 -2.17 -20.87
C SER A 123 16.74 -2.47 -20.67
N LYS A 124 16.26 -2.30 -19.45
CA LYS A 124 14.82 -2.44 -19.14
C LYS A 124 13.93 -1.54 -20.00
N GLU A 125 14.41 -0.35 -20.41
CA GLU A 125 13.66 0.61 -21.21
C GLU A 125 13.39 0.11 -22.64
N ALA A 126 14.11 -0.93 -23.09
CA ALA A 126 13.88 -1.53 -24.40
C ALA A 126 12.62 -2.42 -24.43
N PHE A 127 12.11 -2.86 -23.27
CA PHE A 127 10.91 -3.68 -23.21
C PHE A 127 9.63 -2.83 -23.31
N SER A 128 8.74 -3.19 -24.24
CA SER A 128 7.38 -2.68 -24.23
C SER A 128 6.49 -3.51 -23.30
N LYS A 129 5.35 -2.93 -22.91
CA LYS A 129 4.32 -3.61 -22.12
C LYS A 129 3.82 -4.90 -22.77
N GLU A 130 3.68 -4.92 -24.09
CA GLU A 130 3.22 -6.07 -24.88
C GLU A 130 4.27 -7.19 -24.84
N VAL A 131 5.55 -6.84 -24.97
CA VAL A 131 6.65 -7.81 -24.89
C VAL A 131 6.74 -8.40 -23.50
N CYS A 132 6.68 -7.59 -22.43
CA CYS A 132 6.66 -8.10 -21.05
C CYS A 132 5.48 -9.05 -20.81
N LYS A 133 4.28 -8.72 -21.30
CA LYS A 133 3.10 -9.61 -21.19
C LYS A 133 3.36 -10.97 -21.85
N LEU A 134 3.96 -10.99 -23.03
CA LEU A 134 4.29 -12.22 -23.76
C LEU A 134 5.34 -13.04 -23.00
N VAL A 135 6.40 -12.39 -22.51
CA VAL A 135 7.44 -13.06 -21.71
C VAL A 135 6.85 -13.67 -20.45
N LEU A 136 6.01 -12.92 -19.74
CA LEU A 136 5.36 -13.38 -18.52
C LEU A 136 4.53 -14.65 -18.77
N ASP A 137 3.72 -14.67 -19.83
CA ASP A 137 2.92 -15.85 -20.21
C ASP A 137 3.81 -17.06 -20.50
N ARG A 138 4.97 -16.85 -21.14
CA ARG A 138 5.92 -17.94 -21.40
C ARG A 138 6.64 -18.40 -20.13
N ILE A 139 6.98 -17.51 -19.20
CA ILE A 139 7.57 -17.88 -17.89
C ILE A 139 6.60 -18.76 -17.11
N PHE A 140 5.31 -18.41 -17.09
CA PHE A 140 4.30 -19.22 -16.42
C PHE A 140 4.18 -20.61 -17.05
N ASN A 141 4.11 -20.70 -18.37
CA ASN A 141 4.08 -21.97 -19.08
C ASN A 141 5.35 -22.81 -18.82
N LEU A 142 6.51 -22.17 -18.81
CA LEU A 142 7.80 -22.81 -18.52
C LEU A 142 7.82 -23.36 -17.10
N PHE A 143 7.39 -22.58 -16.11
CA PHE A 143 7.39 -23.03 -14.73
C PHE A 143 6.49 -24.26 -14.55
N THR A 144 5.25 -24.21 -15.05
CA THR A 144 4.33 -25.36 -14.99
C THR A 144 4.93 -26.60 -15.68
N PHE A 145 5.60 -26.41 -16.82
CA PHE A 145 6.29 -27.48 -17.53
C PHE A 145 7.43 -28.08 -16.69
N CYS A 146 8.32 -27.24 -16.16
CA CYS A 146 9.47 -27.68 -15.36
C CYS A 146 9.06 -28.37 -14.07
N GLU A 147 8.04 -27.86 -13.37
CA GLU A 147 7.48 -28.49 -12.18
C GLU A 147 6.94 -29.90 -12.48
N SER A 148 6.16 -30.05 -13.57
CA SER A 148 5.57 -31.34 -13.94
C SER A 148 6.59 -32.43 -14.31
N LEU A 149 7.79 -32.03 -14.74
CA LEU A 149 8.86 -32.93 -15.18
C LEU A 149 10.08 -32.95 -14.25
N SER A 150 10.02 -32.27 -13.10
CA SER A 150 11.15 -32.15 -12.16
C SER A 150 12.44 -31.63 -12.82
N ILE A 151 12.30 -30.65 -13.73
CA ILE A 151 13.43 -29.97 -14.37
C ILE A 151 13.92 -28.87 -13.42
N ASP A 152 15.22 -28.89 -13.13
CA ASP A 152 15.87 -27.83 -12.32
C ASP A 152 15.91 -26.51 -13.09
N VAL A 153 15.53 -25.42 -12.43
CA VAL A 153 15.42 -24.09 -13.01
C VAL A 153 15.99 -23.06 -12.03
N ASP A 154 16.68 -22.06 -12.55
CA ASP A 154 17.15 -20.93 -11.77
C ASP A 154 15.96 -20.06 -11.30
N ILE A 155 15.47 -20.37 -10.10
CA ILE A 155 14.33 -19.70 -9.48
C ILE A 155 14.67 -18.25 -9.13
N ASP A 156 15.91 -17.95 -8.74
CA ASP A 156 16.34 -16.58 -8.42
C ASP A 156 16.19 -15.69 -9.64
N SER A 157 16.66 -16.16 -10.81
CA SER A 157 16.45 -15.47 -12.10
C SER A 157 14.96 -15.26 -12.43
N ILE A 158 14.09 -16.24 -12.15
CA ILE A 158 12.63 -16.07 -12.35
C ILE A 158 12.10 -14.94 -11.48
N ILE A 159 12.44 -14.93 -10.19
CA ILE A 159 11.96 -13.92 -9.25
C ILE A 159 12.47 -12.52 -9.62
N GLU A 160 13.74 -12.38 -10.02
CA GLU A 160 14.31 -11.12 -10.51
C GLU A 160 13.57 -10.59 -11.75
N ILE A 161 13.33 -11.46 -12.74
CA ILE A 161 12.59 -11.08 -13.96
C ILE A 161 11.18 -10.61 -13.61
N LEU A 162 10.47 -11.33 -12.73
CA LEU A 162 9.13 -10.94 -12.29
C LEU A 162 9.14 -9.60 -11.55
N ASP A 163 10.13 -9.35 -10.68
CA ASP A 163 10.26 -8.09 -9.91
C ASP A 163 10.46 -6.87 -10.82
N GLU A 164 11.25 -7.01 -11.88
CA GLU A 164 11.50 -5.94 -12.86
C GLU A 164 10.27 -5.66 -13.75
N PHE A 165 9.59 -6.72 -14.19
CA PHE A 165 8.44 -6.62 -15.09
C PHE A 165 7.24 -5.88 -14.53
N GLU A 166 7.04 -5.92 -13.22
CA GLU A 166 5.91 -5.25 -12.58
C GLU A 166 5.90 -3.75 -12.93
N SER A 167 7.08 -3.12 -12.87
CA SER A 167 7.25 -1.70 -13.16
C SER A 167 6.95 -1.32 -14.62
N ILE A 168 7.12 -2.24 -15.56
CA ILE A 168 6.93 -2.01 -17.00
C ILE A 168 5.48 -2.32 -17.41
N MET A 169 4.91 -3.41 -16.89
CA MET A 169 3.56 -3.83 -17.23
C MET A 169 2.49 -2.91 -16.63
N GLY A 170 2.76 -2.36 -15.44
CA GLY A 170 1.77 -1.68 -14.62
C GLY A 170 0.75 -2.72 -14.15
N LYS A 171 -0.42 -2.78 -14.80
CA LYS A 171 -1.53 -3.64 -14.37
C LYS A 171 -1.52 -5.06 -14.95
N ILE A 172 -1.97 -6.03 -14.13
CA ILE A 172 -2.11 -7.45 -14.47
C ILE A 172 -3.55 -7.95 -14.23
N SER A 173 -4.08 -8.80 -15.12
CA SER A 173 -5.39 -9.41 -14.93
C SER A 173 -5.41 -10.39 -13.75
N ILE A 174 -6.57 -10.58 -13.12
CA ILE A 174 -6.78 -11.54 -12.02
C ILE A 174 -6.22 -12.93 -12.34
N SER A 175 -6.54 -13.49 -13.51
CA SER A 175 -6.11 -14.85 -13.90
C SER A 175 -4.60 -15.01 -13.88
N LYS A 176 -3.87 -14.06 -14.47
CA LYS A 176 -2.41 -14.03 -14.47
C LYS A 176 -1.84 -13.82 -13.06
N PHE A 177 -2.50 -13.01 -12.22
CA PHE A 177 -2.08 -12.86 -10.84
C PHE A 177 -2.27 -14.14 -10.02
N SER A 178 -3.36 -14.90 -10.21
CA SER A 178 -3.54 -16.20 -9.56
C SER A 178 -2.42 -17.17 -9.90
N ILE A 179 -2.00 -17.24 -11.17
CA ILE A 179 -0.86 -18.06 -11.61
C ILE A 179 0.43 -17.59 -10.94
N LEU A 180 0.70 -16.28 -10.92
CA LEU A 180 1.87 -15.70 -10.26
C LEU A 180 1.89 -15.99 -8.76
N ARG A 181 0.74 -15.88 -8.09
CA ARG A 181 0.60 -16.19 -6.66
C ARG A 181 0.94 -17.65 -6.39
N ASP A 182 0.41 -18.56 -7.19
CA ASP A 182 0.65 -19.99 -7.03
C ASP A 182 2.12 -20.35 -7.29
N LEU A 183 2.74 -19.72 -8.29
CA LEU A 183 4.18 -19.77 -8.56
C LEU A 183 4.99 -19.31 -7.34
N CYS A 184 4.75 -18.08 -6.84
CA CYS A 184 5.46 -17.54 -5.69
C CYS A 184 5.26 -18.41 -4.44
N ARG A 185 4.09 -19.02 -4.26
CA ARG A 185 3.82 -19.95 -3.16
C ARG A 185 4.64 -21.22 -3.28
N CYS A 186 4.67 -21.85 -4.46
CA CYS A 186 5.48 -23.05 -4.71
C CYS A 186 6.97 -22.77 -4.44
N ILE A 187 7.48 -21.63 -4.90
CA ILE A 187 8.85 -21.17 -4.62
C ILE A 187 9.09 -21.00 -3.12
N ASN A 188 8.16 -20.36 -2.40
CA ASN A 188 8.30 -20.11 -0.97
C ASN A 188 8.29 -21.42 -0.15
N ASP A 189 7.39 -22.35 -0.47
CA ASP A 189 7.30 -23.64 0.20
C ASP A 189 8.59 -24.48 0.00
N SER A 190 9.15 -24.47 -1.21
CA SER A 190 10.45 -25.10 -1.50
C SER A 190 11.60 -24.39 -0.76
N ALA A 191 11.68 -23.06 -0.83
CA ALA A 191 12.71 -22.29 -0.14
C ALA A 191 12.69 -22.46 1.38
N ARG A 192 11.51 -22.66 1.99
CA ARG A 192 11.36 -23.00 3.40
C ARG A 192 11.93 -24.37 3.74
N ALA A 193 11.71 -25.37 2.88
CA ALA A 193 12.26 -26.71 3.07
C ALA A 193 13.80 -26.69 3.05
N ASP A 194 14.38 -25.83 2.22
CA ASP A 194 15.82 -25.70 2.03
C ASP A 194 16.48 -24.65 2.95
N GLY A 195 15.71 -23.90 3.74
CA GLY A 195 16.21 -22.85 4.62
C GLY A 195 16.71 -21.58 3.90
N ASN A 196 16.28 -21.35 2.66
CA ASN A 196 16.63 -20.16 1.87
C ASN A 196 15.73 -18.96 2.23
N GLY A 197 16.12 -18.22 3.27
CA GLY A 197 15.39 -17.06 3.76
C GLY A 197 15.24 -15.92 2.74
N ASP A 198 16.26 -15.70 1.91
CA ASP A 198 16.27 -14.60 0.92
C ASP A 198 15.22 -14.84 -0.17
N LEU A 199 15.11 -16.08 -0.66
CA LEU A 199 14.13 -16.43 -1.69
C LEU A 199 12.68 -16.37 -1.16
N ILE A 200 12.46 -16.71 0.12
CA ILE A 200 11.16 -16.52 0.80
C ILE A 200 10.75 -15.05 0.77
N VAL A 201 11.68 -14.14 1.09
CA VAL A 201 11.43 -12.70 1.11
C VAL A 201 11.19 -12.17 -0.30
N SER A 202 12.06 -12.53 -1.26
CA SER A 202 11.99 -12.04 -2.64
C SER A 202 10.72 -12.50 -3.36
N SER A 203 10.35 -13.78 -3.25
CA SER A 203 9.09 -14.30 -3.84
C SER A 203 7.85 -13.63 -3.23
N SER A 204 7.84 -13.42 -1.91
CA SER A 204 6.75 -12.71 -1.22
C SER A 204 6.65 -11.25 -1.68
N LYS A 205 7.77 -10.57 -1.87
CA LYS A 205 7.84 -9.19 -2.36
C LYS A 205 7.26 -9.04 -3.76
N VAL A 206 7.61 -9.95 -4.67
CA VAL A 206 7.06 -9.98 -6.04
C VAL A 206 5.54 -10.14 -5.99
N CYS A 207 5.04 -11.15 -5.26
CA CYS A 207 3.60 -11.37 -5.14
C CYS A 207 2.86 -10.13 -4.58
N LEU A 208 3.44 -9.47 -3.58
CA LEU A 208 2.91 -8.22 -3.02
C LEU A 208 2.82 -7.09 -4.04
N LYS A 209 3.89 -6.85 -4.81
CA LYS A 209 3.89 -5.78 -5.83
C LYS A 209 2.79 -5.98 -6.87
N TYR A 210 2.63 -7.18 -7.40
CA TYR A 210 1.57 -7.46 -8.38
C TYR A 210 0.16 -7.38 -7.78
N SER A 211 -0.02 -7.74 -6.50
CA SER A 211 -1.33 -7.65 -5.83
C SER A 211 -1.87 -6.20 -5.74
N SER A 212 -0.98 -5.21 -5.75
CA SER A 212 -1.34 -3.78 -5.76
C SER A 212 -1.65 -3.23 -7.15
N ASN A 213 -1.46 -4.04 -8.21
CA ASN A 213 -1.56 -3.60 -9.59
C ASN A 213 -2.54 -4.47 -10.39
N LEU A 214 -3.67 -4.83 -9.78
CA LEU A 214 -4.65 -5.67 -10.45
C LEU A 214 -5.50 -4.86 -11.44
N ASP A 215 -5.74 -5.45 -12.61
CA ASP A 215 -6.67 -4.95 -13.61
C ASP A 215 -8.05 -5.60 -13.42
N PHE A 216 -9.02 -4.75 -13.08
CA PHE A 216 -10.40 -5.10 -12.79
C PHE A 216 -11.39 -4.48 -13.78
N SER A 217 -10.89 -3.89 -14.88
CA SER A 217 -11.69 -3.12 -15.85
C SER A 217 -12.73 -3.97 -16.57
N ASP A 218 -12.35 -5.17 -17.00
CA ASP A 218 -13.21 -6.09 -17.78
C ASP A 218 -13.77 -7.26 -16.94
N VAL A 219 -13.77 -7.14 -15.61
CA VAL A 219 -14.19 -8.22 -14.69
C VAL A 219 -15.56 -7.91 -14.07
N SER A 220 -16.49 -8.86 -14.12
CA SER A 220 -17.80 -8.71 -13.50
C SER A 220 -17.71 -8.65 -11.95
N ALA A 221 -18.74 -8.10 -11.31
CA ALA A 221 -18.80 -8.06 -9.84
C ALA A 221 -18.79 -9.47 -9.21
N ALA A 222 -19.41 -10.46 -9.87
CA ALA A 222 -19.43 -11.84 -9.40
C ALA A 222 -18.04 -12.49 -9.44
N GLU A 223 -17.26 -12.24 -10.49
CA GLU A 223 -15.89 -12.75 -10.61
C GLU A 223 -14.95 -12.10 -9.60
N LYS A 224 -15.06 -10.78 -9.41
CA LYS A 224 -14.34 -10.02 -8.39
C LYS A 224 -14.57 -10.61 -6.99
N GLU A 225 -15.84 -10.85 -6.67
CA GLU A 225 -16.21 -11.43 -5.39
C GLU A 225 -15.68 -12.85 -5.23
N SER A 226 -15.84 -13.69 -6.25
CA SER A 226 -15.35 -15.06 -6.23
C SER A 226 -13.84 -15.09 -5.98
N PHE A 227 -13.09 -14.21 -6.64
CA PHE A 227 -11.65 -14.08 -6.48
C PHE A 227 -11.26 -13.62 -5.07
N PHE A 228 -11.96 -12.62 -4.51
CA PHE A 228 -11.76 -12.19 -3.11
C PHE A 228 -11.99 -13.36 -2.13
N LEU A 229 -13.11 -14.08 -2.29
CA LEU A 229 -13.47 -15.18 -1.39
C LEU A 229 -12.52 -16.38 -1.52
N GLU A 230 -11.98 -16.64 -2.71
CA GLU A 230 -10.92 -17.63 -2.92
C GLU A 230 -9.66 -17.24 -2.14
N LEU A 231 -9.18 -16.01 -2.32
CA LEU A 231 -8.02 -15.50 -1.58
C LEU A 231 -8.21 -15.57 -0.06
N TYR A 232 -9.39 -15.19 0.42
CA TYR A 232 -9.69 -15.25 1.85
C TYR A 232 -9.69 -16.68 2.39
N LYS A 233 -10.29 -17.64 1.67
CA LYS A 233 -10.30 -19.05 2.09
C LYS A 233 -8.91 -19.67 2.08
N ASP A 234 -8.04 -19.18 1.20
CA ASP A 234 -6.67 -19.64 1.08
C ASP A 234 -5.72 -19.04 2.13
N LEU A 235 -6.15 -18.04 2.91
CA LEU A 235 -5.32 -17.44 3.97
C LEU A 235 -4.98 -18.49 5.05
N ARG A 236 -3.70 -18.87 5.10
CA ARG A 236 -3.11 -19.63 6.20
C ARG A 236 -2.58 -18.67 7.26
N SER A 237 -2.31 -19.19 8.46
CA SER A 237 -1.79 -18.38 9.57
C SER A 237 -0.39 -17.80 9.37
N THR A 238 0.29 -18.16 8.28
CA THR A 238 1.63 -17.68 7.91
C THR A 238 1.63 -16.83 6.63
N ASP A 239 0.46 -16.58 6.07
CA ASP A 239 0.34 -15.92 4.77
C ASP A 239 0.35 -14.41 4.92
N ASN A 240 0.72 -13.74 3.83
CA ASN A 240 0.83 -12.30 3.82
C ASN A 240 -0.56 -11.66 3.62
N GLU A 241 -1.21 -11.32 4.74
CA GLU A 241 -2.52 -10.63 4.78
C GLU A 241 -2.58 -9.39 3.89
N GLN A 242 -1.43 -8.74 3.66
CA GLN A 242 -1.32 -7.56 2.81
C GLN A 242 -1.77 -7.82 1.36
N ILE A 243 -1.64 -9.06 0.84
CA ILE A 243 -2.15 -9.40 -0.50
C ILE A 243 -3.67 -9.21 -0.54
N LEU A 244 -4.39 -9.75 0.46
CA LEU A 244 -5.85 -9.60 0.50
C LEU A 244 -6.25 -8.14 0.72
N LEU A 245 -5.51 -7.38 1.54
CA LEU A 245 -5.75 -5.94 1.72
C LEU A 245 -5.58 -5.16 0.41
N ASN A 246 -4.51 -5.41 -0.34
CA ASN A 246 -4.26 -4.76 -1.63
C ASN A 246 -5.37 -5.09 -2.62
N VAL A 247 -5.73 -6.37 -2.72
CA VAL A 247 -6.83 -6.83 -3.58
C VAL A 247 -8.16 -6.17 -3.18
N SER A 248 -8.50 -6.16 -1.89
CA SER A 248 -9.72 -5.55 -1.37
C SER A 248 -9.78 -4.05 -1.68
N TYR A 249 -8.66 -3.34 -1.55
CA TYR A 249 -8.57 -1.92 -1.83
C TYR A 249 -8.79 -1.62 -3.32
N GLU A 250 -8.21 -2.42 -4.21
CA GLU A 250 -8.34 -2.26 -5.66
C GLU A 250 -9.73 -2.67 -6.18
N LEU A 251 -10.38 -3.65 -5.54
CA LEU A 251 -11.68 -4.17 -5.95
C LEU A 251 -12.81 -3.13 -5.83
N LYS A 252 -12.82 -2.33 -4.76
CA LYS A 252 -13.86 -1.34 -4.42
C LYS A 252 -15.28 -1.88 -4.68
N MET A 253 -15.62 -3.02 -4.06
CA MET A 253 -16.86 -3.74 -4.36
C MET A 253 -18.09 -2.88 -4.08
N GLY A 254 -18.16 -2.23 -2.92
CA GLY A 254 -19.13 -1.20 -2.60
C GLY A 254 -20.60 -1.62 -2.72
N SER A 255 -20.87 -2.94 -2.71
CA SER A 255 -22.22 -3.49 -2.84
C SER A 255 -22.74 -3.97 -1.48
N GLU A 256 -23.98 -3.62 -1.15
CA GLU A 256 -24.66 -4.06 0.08
C GLU A 256 -24.65 -5.57 0.22
N SER A 257 -24.91 -6.29 -0.88
CA SER A 257 -24.98 -7.75 -0.88
C SER A 257 -23.62 -8.40 -0.54
N PHE A 258 -22.54 -7.83 -1.06
CA PHE A 258 -21.18 -8.27 -0.76
C PHE A 258 -20.83 -7.94 0.70
N PHE A 259 -21.15 -6.73 1.16
CA PHE A 259 -20.91 -6.33 2.53
C PHE A 259 -21.64 -7.21 3.54
N GLN A 260 -22.91 -7.55 3.31
CA GLN A 260 -23.64 -8.51 4.15
C GLN A 260 -22.98 -9.90 4.19
N ARG A 261 -22.39 -10.35 3.08
CA ARG A 261 -21.63 -11.61 3.04
C ARG A 261 -20.31 -11.51 3.80
N LEU A 262 -19.60 -10.38 3.71
CA LEU A 262 -18.42 -10.11 4.56
C LEU A 262 -18.79 -10.13 6.05
N LEU A 263 -19.89 -9.49 6.43
CA LEU A 263 -20.34 -9.50 7.83
C LEU A 263 -20.69 -10.92 8.29
N THR A 264 -21.32 -11.72 7.43
CA THR A 264 -21.62 -13.13 7.73
C THR A 264 -20.35 -14.00 7.81
N LEU A 265 -19.29 -13.59 7.10
CA LEU A 265 -18.00 -14.28 7.11
C LEU A 265 -17.19 -13.98 8.37
N PHE A 266 -17.29 -12.76 8.89
CA PHE A 266 -16.48 -12.29 10.02
C PHE A 266 -17.20 -12.34 11.37
N PHE A 267 -18.53 -12.29 11.37
CA PHE A 267 -19.36 -12.28 12.57
C PHE A 267 -20.40 -13.40 12.58
N ASP A 268 -20.64 -13.94 13.78
CA ASP A 268 -21.62 -14.98 14.00
C ASP A 268 -23.08 -14.46 13.96
N SER A 269 -24.04 -15.31 14.30
CA SER A 269 -25.45 -14.90 14.38
C SER A 269 -25.75 -13.90 15.50
N ASN A 270 -24.91 -13.82 16.53
CA ASN A 270 -25.04 -12.91 17.67
C ASN A 270 -24.32 -11.57 17.44
N GLY A 271 -23.64 -11.41 16.29
CA GLY A 271 -22.88 -10.22 15.96
C GLY A 271 -21.51 -10.16 16.64
N GLU A 272 -20.99 -11.29 17.11
CA GLU A 272 -19.66 -11.42 17.70
C GLU A 272 -18.65 -11.89 16.65
N LEU A 273 -17.37 -11.50 16.80
CA LEU A 273 -16.31 -11.94 15.90
C LEU A 273 -16.20 -13.47 15.91
N GLN A 274 -16.38 -14.09 14.75
CA GLN A 274 -16.26 -15.54 14.59
C GLN A 274 -14.80 -15.98 14.33
N MET A 275 -13.98 -15.07 13.80
CA MET A 275 -12.58 -15.34 13.48
C MET A 275 -11.63 -15.08 14.66
N SER A 276 -10.62 -15.93 14.80
CA SER A 276 -9.59 -15.82 15.84
C SER A 276 -8.20 -15.40 15.32
N LYS A 277 -8.03 -15.30 14.00
CA LYS A 277 -6.81 -14.87 13.32
C LYS A 277 -7.15 -13.82 12.27
N HIS A 278 -6.16 -13.03 11.85
CA HIS A 278 -6.30 -12.02 10.79
C HIS A 278 -7.34 -10.92 11.09
N ILE A 279 -7.61 -10.69 12.39
CA ILE A 279 -8.64 -9.73 12.82
C ILE A 279 -8.31 -8.31 12.33
N PRO A 280 -7.08 -7.77 12.48
CA PRO A 280 -6.76 -6.44 11.98
C PRO A 280 -7.07 -6.26 10.49
N MET A 281 -6.71 -7.24 9.66
CA MET A 281 -7.01 -7.23 8.23
C MET A 281 -8.52 -7.20 7.96
N ALA A 282 -9.30 -8.05 8.63
CA ALA A 282 -10.75 -8.08 8.47
C ALA A 282 -11.40 -6.74 8.84
N LEU A 283 -10.96 -6.11 9.93
CA LEU A 283 -11.45 -4.79 10.34
C LEU A 283 -11.10 -3.69 9.33
N ILE A 284 -9.92 -3.76 8.69
CA ILE A 284 -9.53 -2.82 7.61
C ILE A 284 -10.41 -3.02 6.38
N ILE A 285 -10.66 -4.27 5.97
CA ILE A 285 -11.54 -4.59 4.84
C ILE A 285 -12.94 -4.04 5.09
N LEU A 286 -13.51 -4.28 6.27
CA LEU A 286 -14.81 -3.73 6.66
C LEU A 286 -14.80 -2.20 6.64
N ALA A 287 -13.75 -1.58 7.19
CA ALA A 287 -13.63 -0.13 7.18
C ALA A 287 -13.62 0.42 5.75
N ASN A 288 -12.94 -0.24 4.81
CA ASN A 288 -12.87 0.19 3.41
C ASN A 288 -14.23 0.08 2.71
N GLU A 289 -15.02 -0.96 3.01
CA GLU A 289 -16.35 -1.14 2.40
C GLU A 289 -17.41 -0.18 2.97
N ILE A 290 -17.26 0.29 4.22
CA ILE A 290 -18.15 1.31 4.82
C ILE A 290 -17.90 2.68 4.19
N THR A 291 -18.53 2.92 3.05
CA THR A 291 -18.38 4.13 2.21
C THR A 291 -19.58 5.08 2.27
N SER A 292 -20.68 4.66 2.91
CA SER A 292 -21.92 5.45 3.04
C SER A 292 -22.61 5.19 4.38
N GLU A 293 -23.55 6.06 4.73
CA GLU A 293 -24.38 5.91 5.94
C GLU A 293 -25.22 4.63 5.91
N ASN A 294 -25.79 4.27 4.75
CA ASN A 294 -26.58 3.04 4.60
C ASN A 294 -25.75 1.77 4.88
N ILE A 295 -24.50 1.71 4.38
CA ILE A 295 -23.61 0.57 4.67
C ILE A 295 -23.23 0.54 6.15
N MET A 296 -23.04 1.71 6.78
CA MET A 296 -22.82 1.79 8.23
C MET A 296 -24.04 1.27 9.01
N GLU A 297 -25.26 1.57 8.59
CA GLU A 297 -26.47 1.05 9.24
C GLU A 297 -26.52 -0.48 9.18
N ILE A 298 -26.24 -1.08 8.01
CA ILE A 298 -26.14 -2.55 7.86
C ILE A 298 -25.08 -3.14 8.81
N PHE A 299 -23.93 -2.47 8.97
CA PHE A 299 -22.91 -2.88 9.93
C PHE A 299 -23.44 -2.88 11.37
N LEU A 300 -24.06 -1.76 11.78
CA LEU A 300 -24.56 -1.57 13.14
C LEU A 300 -25.74 -2.49 13.49
N GLU A 301 -26.54 -2.92 12.51
CA GLU A 301 -27.62 -3.90 12.71
C GLU A 301 -27.10 -5.31 13.00
N LYS A 302 -25.94 -5.66 12.42
CA LYS A 302 -25.40 -7.01 12.47
C LYS A 302 -24.35 -7.20 13.57
N VAL A 303 -23.58 -6.16 13.89
CA VAL A 303 -22.39 -6.26 14.75
C VAL A 303 -22.67 -5.71 16.16
N SER A 304 -22.28 -6.48 17.17
CA SER A 304 -22.24 -6.01 18.55
C SER A 304 -21.03 -5.08 18.74
N VAL A 305 -21.22 -3.78 18.49
CA VAL A 305 -20.14 -2.77 18.53
C VAL A 305 -19.44 -2.72 19.87
N GLU A 306 -20.18 -2.75 20.97
CA GLU A 306 -19.63 -2.75 22.33
C GLU A 306 -18.69 -3.93 22.55
N LYS A 307 -19.13 -5.15 22.24
CA LYS A 307 -18.29 -6.35 22.34
C LYS A 307 -17.08 -6.30 21.42
N LEU A 308 -17.23 -5.72 20.21
CA LEU A 308 -16.12 -5.56 19.28
C LEU A 308 -15.07 -4.58 19.83
N ILE A 309 -15.47 -3.45 20.39
CA ILE A 309 -14.58 -2.46 21.05
C ILE A 309 -13.84 -3.13 22.21
N GLU A 310 -14.57 -3.77 23.13
CA GLU A 310 -14.00 -4.44 24.28
C GLU A 310 -13.00 -5.52 23.85
N THR A 311 -13.38 -6.40 22.93
CA THR A 311 -12.50 -7.47 22.41
C THR A 311 -11.24 -6.88 21.76
N TYR A 312 -11.40 -5.89 20.88
CA TYR A 312 -10.27 -5.33 20.14
C TYR A 312 -9.28 -4.62 21.07
N PHE A 313 -9.74 -3.73 21.94
CA PHE A 313 -8.84 -2.90 22.74
C PHE A 313 -8.27 -3.60 23.98
N THR A 314 -8.87 -4.71 24.43
CA THR A 314 -8.31 -5.51 25.54
C THR A 314 -7.43 -6.67 25.06
N GLN A 315 -7.77 -7.32 23.95
CA GLN A 315 -7.09 -8.56 23.53
C GLN A 315 -6.19 -8.38 22.31
N ILE A 316 -6.54 -7.47 21.39
CA ILE A 316 -5.88 -7.38 20.08
C ILE A 316 -4.91 -6.19 20.04
N TYR A 317 -5.42 -4.98 20.25
CA TYR A 317 -4.67 -3.72 20.17
C TYR A 317 -3.38 -3.68 20.99
N PRO A 318 -3.32 -4.21 22.23
CA PRO A 318 -2.09 -4.22 23.02
C PRO A 318 -0.96 -5.00 22.35
N LEU A 319 -1.30 -6.04 21.59
CA LEU A 319 -0.35 -6.96 20.94
C LEU A 319 0.16 -6.45 19.58
N LEU A 320 -0.50 -5.46 18.98
CA LEU A 320 -0.14 -4.97 17.65
C LEU A 320 1.24 -4.31 17.64
N SER A 321 2.02 -4.52 16.57
CA SER A 321 3.42 -4.07 16.49
C SER A 321 3.63 -2.93 15.51
N LEU A 322 4.57 -2.02 15.81
CA LEU A 322 5.03 -1.00 14.86
C LEU A 322 5.80 -1.59 13.65
N GLN A 323 6.21 -2.86 13.74
CA GLN A 323 6.82 -3.59 12.62
C GLN A 323 5.81 -3.87 11.49
N LEU A 324 4.52 -4.04 11.84
CA LEU A 324 3.42 -4.22 10.91
C LEU A 324 2.45 -3.04 11.05
N PRO A 325 2.85 -1.83 10.60
CA PRO A 325 2.10 -0.59 10.86
C PRO A 325 0.68 -0.61 10.28
N TRP A 326 0.41 -1.44 9.27
CA TRP A 326 -0.93 -1.62 8.72
C TRP A 326 -1.88 -2.25 9.74
N GLU A 327 -1.42 -3.12 10.65
CA GLU A 327 -2.29 -3.72 11.67
C GLU A 327 -2.89 -2.64 12.58
N LEU A 328 -2.09 -1.64 12.97
CA LEU A 328 -2.54 -0.50 13.77
C LEU A 328 -3.55 0.39 13.00
N GLN A 329 -3.60 0.31 11.67
CA GLN A 329 -4.61 1.01 10.86
C GLN A 329 -5.99 0.36 10.97
N SER A 330 -6.11 -0.84 11.54
CA SER A 330 -7.43 -1.44 11.81
C SER A 330 -8.31 -0.59 12.73
N ILE A 331 -7.73 0.38 13.44
CA ILE A 331 -8.51 1.38 14.18
C ILE A 331 -9.43 2.24 13.29
N VAL A 332 -9.16 2.31 11.98
CA VAL A 332 -9.96 3.10 11.02
C VAL A 332 -11.43 2.69 11.05
N LEU A 333 -11.76 1.42 11.30
CA LEU A 333 -13.15 0.99 11.47
C LEU A 333 -13.83 1.75 12.61
N PHE A 334 -13.19 1.82 13.76
CA PHE A 334 -13.72 2.51 14.94
C PHE A 334 -13.79 4.03 14.73
N ASN A 335 -12.82 4.58 13.99
CA ASN A 335 -12.88 5.98 13.54
C ASN A 335 -14.03 6.26 12.58
N LYS A 336 -14.66 5.27 11.94
CA LYS A 336 -15.87 5.47 11.14
C LYS A 336 -17.15 5.45 11.98
N LEU A 337 -17.14 4.82 13.16
CA LEU A 337 -18.34 4.68 14.00
C LEU A 337 -18.93 6.05 14.39
N PRO A 338 -20.26 6.19 14.41
CA PRO A 338 -20.92 7.35 15.00
C PRO A 338 -20.54 7.49 16.49
N ILE A 339 -20.30 8.71 16.96
CA ILE A 339 -19.85 8.99 18.33
C ILE A 339 -20.79 8.36 19.37
N GLY A 340 -22.10 8.46 19.15
CA GLY A 340 -23.12 7.89 20.03
C GLY A 340 -23.13 6.36 20.16
N ARG A 341 -22.28 5.64 19.41
CA ARG A 341 -22.13 4.17 19.46
C ARG A 341 -20.80 3.73 20.11
N ILE A 342 -19.97 4.65 20.58
CA ILE A 342 -18.64 4.35 21.13
C ILE A 342 -18.71 4.33 22.67
N GLU A 343 -19.08 3.18 23.23
CA GLU A 343 -19.00 2.97 24.68
C GLU A 343 -17.75 2.14 25.00
N ILE A 344 -17.02 2.54 26.04
CA ILE A 344 -15.76 1.91 26.42
C ILE A 344 -15.71 1.76 27.94
N SER A 345 -15.37 0.57 28.42
CA SER A 345 -15.16 0.32 29.84
C SER A 345 -13.84 0.94 30.36
N ASP A 346 -13.74 1.15 31.67
CA ASP A 346 -12.50 1.65 32.31
C ASP A 346 -11.27 0.81 31.97
N VAL A 347 -11.43 -0.51 31.99
CA VAL A 347 -10.35 -1.47 31.71
C VAL A 347 -9.87 -1.30 30.28
N THR A 348 -10.81 -1.18 29.35
CA THR A 348 -10.55 -1.05 27.92
C THR A 348 -9.92 0.31 27.59
N LEU A 349 -10.39 1.38 28.23
CA LEU A 349 -9.80 2.72 28.13
C LEU A 349 -8.36 2.75 28.66
N ALA A 350 -8.11 2.14 29.83
CA ALA A 350 -6.77 2.06 30.40
C ALA A 350 -5.79 1.28 29.50
N SER A 351 -6.23 0.14 28.96
CA SER A 351 -5.47 -0.66 27.99
C SER A 351 -5.13 0.15 26.73
N TYR A 352 -6.13 0.85 26.18
CA TYR A 352 -5.98 1.70 25.01
C TYR A 352 -4.97 2.83 25.22
N MET A 353 -5.11 3.61 26.30
CA MET A 353 -4.21 4.73 26.60
C MET A 353 -2.79 4.27 26.93
N SER A 354 -2.64 3.14 27.61
CA SER A 354 -1.33 2.54 27.89
C SER A 354 -0.57 2.21 26.59
N LYS A 355 -1.24 1.55 25.64
CA LYS A 355 -0.66 1.27 24.33
C LYS A 355 -0.36 2.55 23.57
N MET A 356 -1.30 3.51 23.53
CA MET A 356 -1.11 4.79 22.85
C MET A 356 0.07 5.59 23.41
N SER A 357 0.28 5.59 24.72
CA SER A 357 1.47 6.19 25.37
C SER A 357 2.78 5.65 24.79
N SER A 358 2.84 4.33 24.52
CA SER A 358 4.02 3.71 23.90
C SER A 358 4.24 4.12 22.44
N LEU A 359 3.18 4.51 21.72
CA LEU A 359 3.22 4.90 20.31
C LEU A 359 3.60 6.37 20.13
N ILE A 360 3.20 7.24 21.07
CA ILE A 360 3.49 8.69 21.04
C ILE A 360 4.90 8.94 21.57
N ARG A 361 5.89 8.73 20.69
CA ARG A 361 7.30 9.06 20.92
C ARG A 361 7.85 9.77 19.70
N TYR A 362 8.81 10.65 19.88
CA TYR A 362 9.41 11.43 18.80
C TYR A 362 9.87 10.56 17.63
N THR A 363 10.62 9.49 17.91
CA THR A 363 11.14 8.58 16.87
C THR A 363 10.04 7.85 16.11
N THR A 364 8.97 7.42 16.79
CA THR A 364 7.82 6.79 16.15
C THR A 364 7.09 7.79 15.26
N LEU A 365 6.88 9.02 15.74
CA LEU A 365 6.19 10.07 14.99
C LEU A 365 6.95 10.50 13.73
N GLN A 366 8.29 10.42 13.73
CA GLN A 366 9.09 10.67 12.53
C GLN A 366 8.82 9.65 11.39
N ILE A 367 8.47 8.41 11.74
CA ILE A 367 8.42 7.30 10.78
C ILE A 367 6.98 6.85 10.50
N ARG A 368 6.05 7.07 11.43
CA ARG A 368 4.68 6.52 11.43
C ARG A 368 3.62 7.54 11.86
N LEU A 369 3.82 8.82 11.55
CA LEU A 369 2.92 9.92 11.93
C LEU A 369 1.44 9.61 11.67
N ASP A 370 1.10 9.14 10.46
CA ASP A 370 -0.29 8.92 10.05
C ASP A 370 -0.97 7.83 10.89
N VAL A 371 -0.25 6.74 11.15
CA VAL A 371 -0.77 5.60 11.95
C VAL A 371 -1.00 6.01 13.40
N VAL A 372 -0.08 6.79 13.99
CA VAL A 372 -0.24 7.29 15.36
C VAL A 372 -1.36 8.33 15.44
N SER A 373 -1.46 9.20 14.42
CA SER A 373 -2.52 10.22 14.33
C SER A 373 -3.91 9.59 14.30
N LEU A 374 -4.09 8.46 13.60
CA LEU A 374 -5.35 7.71 13.61
C LEU A 374 -5.77 7.25 15.00
N GLN A 375 -4.81 6.88 15.86
CA GLN A 375 -5.11 6.51 17.24
C GLN A 375 -5.57 7.75 18.01
N VAL A 376 -4.81 8.84 17.94
CA VAL A 376 -5.16 10.10 18.62
C VAL A 376 -6.55 10.60 18.22
N VAL A 377 -6.91 10.53 16.93
CA VAL A 377 -8.26 10.90 16.44
C VAL A 377 -9.37 10.07 17.12
N PHE A 378 -9.15 8.77 17.32
CA PHE A 378 -10.14 7.92 17.98
C PHE A 378 -10.34 8.30 19.45
N LEU A 379 -9.28 8.72 20.15
CA LEU A 379 -9.38 9.21 21.53
C LEU A 379 -10.35 10.39 21.64
N GLY A 380 -10.38 11.28 20.64
CA GLY A 380 -11.32 12.41 20.63
C GLY A 380 -12.78 11.97 20.57
N LYS A 381 -13.07 10.89 19.84
CA LYS A 381 -14.41 10.30 19.81
C LYS A 381 -14.80 9.65 21.13
N ILE A 382 -13.86 8.97 21.79
CA ILE A 382 -14.07 8.43 23.14
C ILE A 382 -14.42 9.59 24.08
N LEU A 383 -13.57 10.63 24.11
CA LEU A 383 -13.77 11.81 24.96
C LEU A 383 -15.15 12.45 24.78
N ALA A 384 -15.62 12.54 23.54
CA ALA A 384 -16.92 13.10 23.21
C ALA A 384 -18.10 12.27 23.75
N GLN A 385 -17.97 10.95 23.77
CA GLN A 385 -19.03 10.05 24.23
C GLN A 385 -18.96 9.74 25.73
N THR A 386 -17.81 9.97 26.38
CA THR A 386 -17.60 9.71 27.80
C THR A 386 -18.50 10.57 28.69
N LYS A 387 -19.45 9.90 29.38
CA LYS A 387 -20.35 10.51 30.37
C LYS A 387 -19.75 10.54 31.78
N GLU A 388 -18.90 9.57 32.10
CA GLU A 388 -18.30 9.46 33.43
C GLU A 388 -17.21 10.50 33.65
N ILE A 389 -17.33 11.26 34.74
CA ILE A 389 -16.40 12.35 35.06
C ILE A 389 -14.97 11.84 35.25
N GLU A 390 -14.79 10.69 35.90
CA GLU A 390 -13.46 10.14 36.19
C GLU A 390 -12.75 9.62 34.93
N GLN A 391 -13.47 8.95 34.02
CA GLN A 391 -12.93 8.58 32.70
C GLN A 391 -12.51 9.82 31.90
N ARG A 392 -13.37 10.85 31.88
CA ARG A 392 -13.07 12.11 31.18
C ARG A 392 -11.81 12.76 31.75
N LYS A 393 -11.70 12.86 33.07
CA LYS A 393 -10.49 13.36 33.75
C LYS A 393 -9.26 12.53 33.39
N SER A 394 -9.38 11.20 33.34
CA SER A 394 -8.27 10.33 32.96
C SER A 394 -7.74 10.64 31.55
N ILE A 395 -8.64 10.83 30.58
CA ILE A 395 -8.28 11.22 29.21
C ILE A 395 -7.61 12.59 29.18
N LEU A 396 -8.16 13.57 29.88
CA LEU A 396 -7.61 14.93 29.93
C LEU A 396 -6.21 14.95 30.59
N THR A 397 -6.03 14.20 31.68
CA THR A 397 -4.71 14.02 32.32
C THR A 397 -3.73 13.36 31.37
N PHE A 398 -4.13 12.29 30.67
CA PHE A 398 -3.28 11.65 29.66
C PHE A 398 -2.82 12.64 28.58
N LEU A 399 -3.74 13.46 28.04
CA LEU A 399 -3.40 14.47 27.02
C LEU A 399 -2.45 15.53 27.57
N SER A 400 -2.64 15.95 28.82
CA SER A 400 -1.72 16.86 29.51
C SER A 400 -0.33 16.24 29.68
N ASP A 401 -0.25 14.98 30.10
CA ASP A 401 1.02 14.28 30.31
C ASP A 401 1.83 14.14 29.02
N VAL A 402 1.17 13.86 27.90
CA VAL A 402 1.82 13.83 26.57
C VAL A 402 2.46 15.18 26.25
N LYS A 403 1.79 16.29 26.59
CA LYS A 403 2.24 17.66 26.30
C LYS A 403 3.33 18.14 27.27
N LEU A 404 3.33 17.64 28.50
CA LEU A 404 4.37 17.88 29.50
C LEU A 404 5.63 17.03 29.27
N SER A 405 5.59 16.09 28.32
CA SER A 405 6.77 15.29 27.99
C SER A 405 7.89 16.17 27.41
N ASN A 406 9.14 15.85 27.78
CA ASN A 406 10.32 16.56 27.28
C ASN A 406 10.48 16.47 25.74
N GLU A 407 9.75 15.58 25.09
CA GLU A 407 9.79 15.39 23.64
C GLU A 407 8.77 16.27 22.89
N TYR A 408 7.76 16.82 23.59
CA TYR A 408 6.63 17.51 22.94
C TYR A 408 7.08 18.64 22.03
N ASP A 409 8.08 19.44 22.44
CA ASP A 409 8.62 20.52 21.62
C ASP A 409 9.16 20.03 20.28
N SER A 410 9.71 18.82 20.25
CA SER A 410 10.26 18.18 19.05
C SER A 410 9.19 17.52 18.17
N PHE A 411 7.94 17.38 18.61
CA PHE A 411 6.91 16.74 17.80
C PHE A 411 6.61 17.53 16.51
N PRO A 412 6.30 16.83 15.40
CA PRO A 412 5.90 17.49 14.15
C PRO A 412 4.70 18.43 14.35
N ALA A 413 4.71 19.59 13.70
CA ALA A 413 3.63 20.59 13.83
C ALA A 413 2.25 20.00 13.47
N GLY A 414 2.17 19.17 12.42
CA GLY A 414 0.95 18.47 12.05
C GLY A 414 0.44 17.53 13.14
N PHE A 415 1.33 16.88 13.90
CA PHE A 415 0.92 16.04 15.03
C PHE A 415 0.37 16.87 16.19
N LYS A 416 0.97 18.03 16.48
CA LYS A 416 0.47 18.96 17.51
C LYS A 416 -0.93 19.47 17.17
N GLN A 417 -1.18 19.74 15.88
CA GLN A 417 -2.53 20.04 15.38
C GLN A 417 -3.49 18.86 15.64
N THR A 418 -3.10 17.63 15.29
CA THR A 418 -3.90 16.42 15.57
C THR A 418 -4.20 16.25 17.07
N LEU A 419 -3.22 16.48 17.96
CA LEU A 419 -3.41 16.40 19.41
C LEU A 419 -4.40 17.43 19.92
N ASN A 420 -4.38 18.65 19.38
CA ASN A 420 -5.35 19.68 19.73
C ASN A 420 -6.76 19.35 19.19
N GLN A 421 -6.86 18.74 18.00
CA GLN A 421 -8.14 18.31 17.42
C GLN A 421 -8.86 17.22 18.23
N VAL A 422 -8.19 16.55 19.17
CA VAL A 422 -8.83 15.58 20.08
C VAL A 422 -10.02 16.17 20.82
N TYR A 423 -10.00 17.48 21.12
CA TYR A 423 -11.09 18.15 21.82
C TYR A 423 -12.30 18.42 20.92
N PHE A 424 -12.11 18.53 19.61
CA PHE A 424 -13.12 19.04 18.68
C PHE A 424 -14.35 18.13 18.59
N PRO A 425 -14.25 16.78 18.53
CA PRO A 425 -15.43 15.93 18.57
C PRO A 425 -16.31 16.18 19.81
N SER A 426 -15.70 16.39 20.98
CA SER A 426 -16.44 16.64 22.23
C SER A 426 -17.17 17.98 22.19
N LEU A 427 -16.47 19.03 21.77
CA LEU A 427 -17.02 20.38 21.60
C LEU A 427 -18.16 20.40 20.56
N ASN A 428 -17.98 19.72 19.43
CA ASN A 428 -19.01 19.63 18.39
C ASN A 428 -20.23 18.82 18.85
N PHE A 429 -20.02 17.72 19.57
CA PHE A 429 -21.10 16.87 20.07
C PHE A 429 -21.98 17.59 21.11
N HIS A 430 -21.38 18.45 21.93
CA HIS A 430 -22.06 19.20 22.99
C HIS A 430 -22.31 20.68 22.64
N LYS A 431 -22.31 21.05 21.36
CA LYS A 431 -22.60 22.43 20.93
C LYS A 431 -24.00 22.94 21.32
N GLY A 432 -24.91 22.04 21.69
CA GLY A 432 -26.25 22.38 22.21
C GLY A 432 -26.30 22.60 23.73
N SER A 433 -25.24 22.25 24.46
CA SER A 433 -25.02 22.54 25.89
C SER A 433 -23.61 23.11 26.11
N PRO A 434 -23.25 24.21 25.42
CA PRO A 434 -21.89 24.76 25.39
C PRO A 434 -21.29 25.10 26.76
N GLU A 435 -22.11 25.45 27.76
CA GLU A 435 -21.66 25.75 29.13
C GLU A 435 -20.99 24.55 29.81
N GLU A 436 -21.39 23.33 29.45
CA GLU A 436 -20.83 22.09 30.01
C GLU A 436 -19.40 21.80 29.50
N MET A 437 -18.99 22.50 28.44
CA MET A 437 -17.69 22.29 27.77
C MET A 437 -16.71 23.45 27.94
N GLY A 438 -17.03 24.45 28.78
CA GLY A 438 -16.20 25.65 28.93
C GLY A 438 -14.73 25.36 29.23
N ASP A 439 -14.44 24.42 30.14
CA ASP A 439 -13.07 24.04 30.49
C ASP A 439 -12.32 23.42 29.29
N ILE A 440 -12.98 22.51 28.56
CA ILE A 440 -12.40 21.85 27.38
C ILE A 440 -12.20 22.87 26.26
N LEU A 441 -13.14 23.79 26.06
CA LEU A 441 -13.04 24.87 25.09
C LEU A 441 -11.85 25.77 25.40
N SER A 442 -11.73 26.23 26.65
CA SER A 442 -10.63 27.09 27.09
C SER A 442 -9.27 26.45 26.86
N VAL A 443 -9.09 25.20 27.29
CA VAL A 443 -7.87 24.42 27.04
C VAL A 443 -7.60 24.30 25.54
N SER A 444 -8.61 23.89 24.77
CA SER A 444 -8.48 23.71 23.32
C SER A 444 -8.06 24.99 22.60
N LEU A 445 -8.64 26.15 22.96
CA LEU A 445 -8.33 27.43 22.32
C LEU A 445 -6.96 27.98 22.74
N ILE A 446 -6.57 27.84 24.01
CA ILE A 446 -5.24 28.24 24.47
C ILE A 446 -4.15 27.46 23.72
N GLU A 447 -4.33 26.16 23.54
CA GLU A 447 -3.40 25.34 22.78
C GLU A 447 -3.39 25.68 21.29
N ALA A 448 -4.58 25.89 20.70
CA ALA A 448 -4.69 26.32 19.31
C ALA A 448 -3.93 27.64 19.08
N ARG A 449 -4.08 28.59 20.01
CA ARG A 449 -3.36 29.86 19.99
C ARG A 449 -1.85 29.66 19.93
N GLU A 450 -1.30 28.82 20.80
CA GLU A 450 0.13 28.55 20.85
C GLU A 450 0.64 27.91 19.55
N ILE A 451 -0.10 26.94 19.02
CA ILE A 451 0.20 26.28 17.74
C ILE A 451 0.23 27.31 16.60
N LEU A 452 -0.80 28.14 16.52
CA LEU A 452 -0.97 29.14 15.47
C LEU A 452 0.10 30.25 15.55
N GLN A 453 0.35 30.80 16.74
CA GLN A 453 1.39 31.81 16.95
C GLN A 453 2.78 31.29 16.57
N LYS A 454 3.11 30.06 16.98
CA LYS A 454 4.37 29.43 16.60
C LYS A 454 4.45 29.23 15.09
N SER A 455 3.33 28.84 14.46
CA SER A 455 3.26 28.71 13.00
C SER A 455 3.51 30.03 12.27
N ILE A 456 2.94 31.13 12.76
CA ILE A 456 3.18 32.50 12.24
C ILE A 456 4.66 32.87 12.41
N ALA A 457 5.22 32.69 13.61
CA ALA A 457 6.59 33.06 13.94
C ALA A 457 7.62 32.28 13.09
N ASP A 458 7.42 30.97 12.96
CA ASP A 458 8.31 30.07 12.21
C ASP A 458 8.03 30.11 10.69
N GLN A 459 7.02 30.86 10.24
CA GLN A 459 6.51 30.88 8.86
C GLN A 459 6.17 29.48 8.32
N THR A 460 5.75 28.58 9.21
CA THR A 460 5.31 27.22 8.84
C THR A 460 3.84 27.24 8.45
N GLY A 461 3.44 26.34 7.55
CA GLY A 461 2.06 26.25 7.08
C GLY A 461 1.16 25.50 8.08
N VAL A 462 -0.07 26.00 8.27
CA VAL A 462 -1.13 25.31 9.03
C VAL A 462 -2.02 24.53 8.07
N GLN A 463 -2.50 23.34 8.48
CA GLN A 463 -3.43 22.59 7.66
C GLN A 463 -4.78 23.33 7.58
N ILE A 464 -5.29 23.55 6.36
CA ILE A 464 -6.58 24.26 6.16
C ILE A 464 -7.74 23.55 6.87
N LYS A 465 -7.73 22.21 6.91
CA LYS A 465 -8.72 21.41 7.64
C LYS A 465 -8.75 21.76 9.12
N TYR A 466 -7.60 21.93 9.75
CA TYR A 466 -7.49 22.34 11.14
C TYR A 466 -8.09 23.73 11.37
N LEU A 467 -7.78 24.70 10.50
CA LEU A 467 -8.33 26.05 10.56
C LEU A 467 -9.86 26.06 10.39
N ILE A 468 -10.38 25.25 9.46
CA ILE A 468 -11.84 25.11 9.24
C ILE A 468 -12.51 24.58 10.51
N GLU A 469 -12.03 23.47 11.05
CA GLU A 469 -12.65 22.88 12.25
C GLU A 469 -12.56 23.83 13.46
N LEU A 470 -11.43 24.51 13.65
CA LEU A 470 -11.27 25.52 14.71
C LEU A 470 -12.23 26.71 14.52
N SER A 471 -12.39 27.19 13.29
CA SER A 471 -13.34 28.27 12.97
C SER A 471 -14.79 27.88 13.26
N GLN A 472 -15.16 26.62 13.04
CA GLN A 472 -16.49 26.11 13.37
C GLN A 472 -16.71 26.06 14.88
N ILE A 473 -15.72 25.56 15.63
CA ILE A 473 -15.74 25.56 17.11
C ILE A 473 -15.95 26.99 17.62
N LEU A 474 -15.15 27.95 17.17
CA LEU A 474 -15.33 29.35 17.55
C LEU A 474 -16.74 29.86 17.19
N GLY A 475 -17.23 29.57 15.98
CA GLY A 475 -18.56 29.96 15.55
C GLY A 475 -19.70 29.37 16.39
N PHE A 476 -19.55 28.15 16.94
CA PHE A 476 -20.56 27.56 17.84
C PHE A 476 -20.60 28.21 19.22
N TYR A 477 -19.45 28.64 19.73
CA TYR A 477 -19.29 29.06 21.12
C TYR A 477 -19.27 30.59 21.31
N VAL A 478 -19.22 31.36 20.22
CA VAL A 478 -19.14 32.83 20.24
C VAL A 478 -20.31 33.49 20.99
N GLN A 479 -21.51 32.94 20.92
CA GLN A 479 -22.70 33.54 21.57
C GLN A 479 -22.62 33.56 23.10
N ILE A 480 -21.74 32.75 23.69
CA ILE A 480 -21.60 32.63 25.14
C ILE A 480 -20.28 33.20 25.61
N TYR A 481 -19.20 32.87 24.91
CA TYR A 481 -17.85 33.26 25.30
C TYR A 481 -17.31 34.44 24.50
N GLY A 482 -18.11 35.04 23.62
CA GLY A 482 -17.68 36.14 22.75
C GLY A 482 -17.18 37.39 23.48
N GLN A 483 -17.60 37.59 24.73
CA GLN A 483 -17.12 38.70 25.59
C GLN A 483 -15.86 38.34 26.39
N GLU A 484 -15.45 37.08 26.38
CA GLU A 484 -14.28 36.65 27.13
C GLU A 484 -12.99 37.03 26.40
N GLY A 485 -12.08 37.71 27.10
CA GLY A 485 -10.84 38.20 26.49
C GLY A 485 -9.93 37.09 25.94
N TRP A 486 -9.94 35.90 26.57
CA TRP A 486 -9.20 34.74 26.06
C TRP A 486 -9.79 34.20 24.75
N PHE A 487 -11.12 34.22 24.60
CA PHE A 487 -11.83 33.78 23.41
C PHE A 487 -11.57 34.73 22.23
N GLN A 488 -11.75 36.04 22.45
CA GLN A 488 -11.49 37.07 21.44
C GLN A 488 -10.04 37.04 20.96
N ASN A 489 -9.08 36.88 21.89
CA ASN A 489 -7.66 36.78 21.55
C ASN A 489 -7.37 35.57 20.64
N CYS A 490 -7.96 34.40 20.95
CA CYS A 490 -7.81 33.22 20.11
C CYS A 490 -8.43 33.41 18.72
N PHE A 491 -9.59 34.05 18.63
CA PHE A 491 -10.22 34.39 17.34
C PHE A 491 -9.33 35.31 16.50
N ASN A 492 -8.78 36.38 17.09
CA ASN A 492 -7.89 37.30 16.37
C ASN A 492 -6.65 36.57 15.83
N ILE A 493 -6.07 35.65 16.59
CA ILE A 493 -4.89 34.87 16.16
C ILE A 493 -5.24 33.89 15.04
N LEU A 494 -6.45 33.33 15.04
CA LEU A 494 -6.96 32.57 13.90
C LEU A 494 -7.03 33.45 12.65
N GLU A 495 -7.62 34.65 12.73
CA GLU A 495 -7.72 35.58 11.60
C GLU A 495 -6.35 35.94 11.04
N GLU A 496 -5.39 36.30 11.90
CA GLU A 496 -4.01 36.58 11.51
C GLU A 496 -3.35 35.38 10.82
N SER A 497 -3.59 34.17 11.33
CA SER A 497 -3.05 32.93 10.75
C SER A 497 -3.62 32.65 9.37
N VAL A 498 -4.92 32.86 9.19
CA VAL A 498 -5.65 32.67 7.92
C VAL A 498 -5.13 33.65 6.87
N GLU A 499 -5.00 34.92 7.25
CA GLU A 499 -4.45 35.98 6.39
C GLU A 499 -2.99 35.71 6.01
N GLY A 500 -2.19 35.25 6.97
CA GLY A 500 -0.80 34.82 6.74
C GLY A 500 -0.71 33.66 5.76
N ALA A 501 -1.54 32.62 5.94
CA ALA A 501 -1.60 31.47 5.06
C ALA A 501 -2.06 31.84 3.63
N ARG A 502 -3.04 32.75 3.50
CA ARG A 502 -3.50 33.26 2.20
C ARG A 502 -2.40 34.02 1.46
N LYS A 503 -1.71 34.95 2.13
CA LYS A 503 -0.57 35.68 1.57
C LYS A 503 0.56 34.76 1.09
N GLN A 504 0.84 33.68 1.82
CA GLN A 504 1.84 32.70 1.40
C GLN A 504 1.42 31.94 0.14
N LEU A 505 0.14 31.62 0.02
CA LEU A 505 -0.41 30.92 -1.13
C LEU A 505 -0.37 31.79 -2.39
N ASP A 506 -0.76 33.06 -2.26
CA ASP A 506 -0.70 34.06 -3.34
C ASP A 506 0.75 34.27 -3.82
N ARG A 507 1.72 34.36 -2.90
CA ARG A 507 3.16 34.48 -3.23
C ARG A 507 3.72 33.28 -3.98
N LYS A 508 3.14 32.09 -3.80
CA LYS A 508 3.62 30.85 -4.43
C LYS A 508 3.04 30.63 -5.84
N ASN A 509 2.19 31.53 -6.35
CA ASN A 509 1.52 31.41 -7.67
C ASN A 509 0.96 30.01 -7.94
N LYS A 510 0.48 29.31 -6.90
CA LYS A 510 -0.11 27.98 -7.07
C LYS A 510 -1.56 28.16 -7.50
N GLU A 511 -1.91 27.64 -8.67
CA GLU A 511 -3.31 27.45 -9.06
C GLU A 511 -3.99 26.59 -7.99
N GLN A 512 -5.00 27.15 -7.33
CA GLN A 512 -5.80 26.40 -6.36
C GLN A 512 -6.63 25.36 -7.11
N SER A 513 -6.65 24.14 -6.59
CA SER A 513 -7.62 23.15 -7.07
C SER A 513 -9.05 23.58 -6.72
N LYS A 514 -10.05 23.12 -7.51
CA LYS A 514 -11.47 23.40 -7.25
C LYS A 514 -11.90 23.08 -5.81
N TYR A 515 -11.32 22.03 -5.22
CA TYR A 515 -11.62 21.59 -3.86
C TYR A 515 -10.99 22.49 -2.79
N GLU A 516 -9.77 22.99 -3.02
CA GLU A 516 -9.12 23.95 -2.11
C GLU A 516 -9.87 25.28 -2.09
N HIS A 517 -10.40 25.73 -3.23
CA HIS A 517 -11.18 26.96 -3.28
C HIS A 517 -12.44 26.89 -2.39
N VAL A 518 -13.17 25.76 -2.43
CA VAL A 518 -14.34 25.54 -1.58
C VAL A 518 -13.95 25.54 -0.10
N ALA A 519 -12.84 24.88 0.26
CA ALA A 519 -12.36 24.84 1.64
C ALA A 519 -12.01 26.25 2.17
N TRP A 520 -11.35 27.08 1.36
CA TRP A 520 -11.06 28.47 1.70
C TRP A 520 -12.33 29.31 1.88
N GLN A 521 -13.30 29.14 0.99
CA GLN A 521 -14.57 29.85 1.09
C GLN A 521 -15.31 29.50 2.40
N VAL A 522 -15.39 28.21 2.76
CA VAL A 522 -16.00 27.78 4.03
C VAL A 522 -15.29 28.40 5.23
N LEU A 523 -13.95 28.45 5.22
CA LEU A 523 -13.16 29.07 6.28
C LEU A 523 -13.46 30.57 6.42
N GLU A 524 -13.48 31.29 5.29
CA GLU A 524 -13.79 32.73 5.26
C GLU A 524 -15.21 33.02 5.75
N ASP A 525 -16.18 32.22 5.33
CA ASP A 525 -17.58 32.35 5.75
C ASP A 525 -17.75 32.12 7.26
N ASN A 526 -17.07 31.11 7.83
CA ASN A 526 -17.09 30.85 9.28
C ASN A 526 -16.48 32.00 10.08
N ILE A 527 -15.34 32.53 9.62
CA ILE A 527 -14.67 33.68 10.27
C ILE A 527 -15.60 34.89 10.23
N LYS A 528 -16.14 35.23 9.06
CA LYS A 528 -17.06 36.36 8.89
C LYS A 528 -18.30 36.23 9.75
N TYR A 529 -18.89 35.03 9.83
CA TYR A 529 -20.04 34.78 10.68
C TYR A 529 -19.71 35.02 12.16
N THR A 530 -18.58 34.50 12.63
CA THR A 530 -18.12 34.66 14.02
C THR A 530 -17.82 36.13 14.35
N ASP A 531 -17.15 36.86 13.46
CA ASP A 531 -16.87 38.29 13.60
C ASP A 531 -18.15 39.14 13.70
N VAL A 532 -19.17 38.83 12.89
CA VAL A 532 -20.48 39.51 12.98
C VAL A 532 -21.11 39.32 14.36
N LEU A 533 -21.05 38.12 14.93
CA LEU A 533 -21.61 37.84 16.25
C LEU A 533 -20.82 38.54 17.37
N LEU A 534 -19.48 38.54 17.32
CA LEU A 534 -18.65 39.29 18.27
C LEU A 534 -18.97 40.79 18.28
N LYS A 535 -19.29 41.36 17.12
CA LYS A 535 -19.67 42.77 16.96
C LYS A 535 -21.09 43.08 17.42
N GLN A 536 -22.00 42.10 17.39
CA GLN A 536 -23.36 42.25 17.90
C GLN A 536 -23.39 42.24 19.43
N ASP A 537 -22.61 41.35 20.07
CA ASP A 537 -22.58 41.26 21.53
C ASP A 537 -21.78 42.41 22.19
N SER A 538 -20.93 43.10 21.44
CA SER A 538 -20.24 44.34 21.89
C SER A 538 -21.10 45.60 21.76
N GLY A 539 -22.36 45.48 21.31
CA GLY A 539 -23.30 46.58 21.09
C GLY A 539 -24.63 46.41 21.84
N ILE A 540 -24.59 46.52 23.18
CA ILE A 540 -25.74 47.01 23.97
C ILE A 540 -25.19 48.09 24.93
N GLU A 541 -25.32 49.35 24.52
CA GLU A 541 -25.58 50.50 25.40
C GLU A 541 -26.97 51.05 25.10
#